data_AF-A0A969GFE1-F1
#
_entry.id   AF-A0A969GFE1-F1
#
_cell.length_a   1.000
_cell.length_b   1.000
_cell.length_c   1.000
_cell.angle_alpha   90.00
_cell.angle_beta   90.00
_cell.angle_gamma   90.00
#
_symmetry.space_group_name_H-M   'P 1'
#
loop_
_entity.id
_entity.type
_entity.pdbx_description
1 polymer ?
#
loop_
_entity_poly.entity_id
_entity_poly.type
_entity_poly.pdbx_seq_one_letter_code
_entity_poly.pdbx_strand_id
1 'polypeptide(L)'
;MEYPTFLAIPTSEDVSLHGGYANVLINDRDVDSIYIYPSIATDDLLTYVGTQGVFIIGTSMPATRPGGWVMTVSPDTVKAIEIAWPQLIAGQGGQNVQSPLGLADVDPGILTDGKLAQVQFVLDELLAGRILTSNP
;
A
#
# COMPACT_ATOMS: atom_id res chain seq x y z
N MET A 1 16.11 -18.40 13.21
CA MET A 1 16.21 -17.11 12.52
C MET A 1 15.60 -16.07 13.42
N GLU A 2 16.22 -14.89 13.52
CA GLU A 2 15.75 -13.78 14.35
C GLU A 2 15.03 -12.78 13.44
N TYR A 3 13.80 -12.43 13.80
CA TYR A 3 12.99 -11.44 13.08
C TYR A 3 12.85 -10.19 13.96
N PRO A 4 12.79 -8.98 13.35
CA PRO A 4 12.82 -8.72 11.90
C PRO A 4 14.22 -8.80 11.28
N THR A 5 14.30 -9.35 10.06
CA THR A 5 15.51 -9.27 9.21
C THR A 5 15.47 -7.98 8.40
N PHE A 6 16.59 -7.26 8.36
CA PHE A 6 16.75 -6.06 7.53
C PHE A 6 17.69 -6.32 6.37
N LEU A 7 17.24 -6.03 5.14
CA LEU A 7 18.07 -5.95 3.95
C LEU A 7 18.18 -4.47 3.54
N ALA A 8 19.37 -3.90 3.66
CA ALA A 8 19.62 -2.53 3.26
C ALA A 8 19.99 -2.45 1.78
N ILE A 9 19.33 -1.57 1.04
CA ILE A 9 19.66 -1.23 -0.36
C ILE A 9 20.28 0.17 -0.34
N PRO A 10 21.43 0.40 -1.01
CA PRO A 10 22.02 1.73 -1.11
C PRO A 10 21.03 2.73 -1.73
N THR A 11 20.96 3.96 -1.20
CA THR A 11 20.06 4.99 -1.76
C THR A 11 20.47 5.47 -3.16
N SER A 12 21.70 5.16 -3.59
CA SER A 12 22.23 5.44 -4.92
C SER A 12 22.04 4.27 -5.91
N GLU A 13 21.42 3.18 -5.46
CA GLU A 13 21.18 2.00 -6.29
C GLU A 13 20.21 2.33 -7.43
N ASP A 14 20.43 1.72 -8.59
CA ASP A 14 19.50 1.85 -9.70
C ASP A 14 18.18 1.12 -9.36
N VAL A 15 17.05 1.80 -9.57
CA VAL A 15 15.72 1.24 -9.33
C VAL A 15 15.50 -0.04 -10.15
N SER A 16 16.07 -0.13 -11.36
CA SER A 16 15.99 -1.34 -12.20
C SER A 16 16.61 -2.58 -11.55
N LEU A 17 17.53 -2.42 -10.59
CA LEU A 17 18.18 -3.53 -9.89
C LEU A 17 17.38 -4.02 -8.67
N HIS A 18 16.28 -3.35 -8.30
CA HIS A 18 15.46 -3.73 -7.15
C HIS A 18 14.82 -5.12 -7.28
N GLY A 19 14.65 -5.64 -8.50
CA GLY A 19 14.20 -7.02 -8.73
C GLY A 19 15.14 -8.06 -8.12
N GLY A 20 16.46 -7.83 -8.15
CA GLY A 20 17.44 -8.72 -7.53
C GLY A 20 17.32 -8.74 -5.99
N TYR A 21 17.02 -7.60 -5.38
CA TYR A 21 16.79 -7.52 -3.94
C TYR A 21 15.45 -8.15 -3.54
N ALA A 22 14.41 -7.99 -4.36
CA ALA A 22 13.15 -8.71 -4.18
C ALA A 22 13.35 -10.23 -4.27
N ASN A 23 14.18 -10.72 -5.19
CA ASN A 23 14.52 -12.14 -5.30
C ASN A 23 15.09 -12.70 -3.98
N VAL A 24 16.00 -11.97 -3.33
CA VAL A 24 16.56 -12.40 -2.02
C VAL A 24 15.46 -12.50 -0.97
N LEU A 25 14.54 -11.54 -0.90
CA LEU A 25 13.43 -11.59 0.04
C LEU A 25 12.50 -12.78 -0.24
N ILE A 26 12.17 -13.02 -1.50
CA ILE A 26 11.21 -14.04 -1.90
C ILE A 26 11.81 -15.44 -1.74
N ASN A 27 12.99 -15.68 -2.32
CA ASN A 27 13.54 -17.04 -2.46
C ASN A 27 14.47 -17.46 -1.32
N ASP A 28 15.17 -16.51 -0.68
CA ASP A 28 16.10 -16.85 0.41
C ASP A 28 15.45 -16.66 1.79
N ARG A 29 14.38 -15.86 1.88
CA ARG A 29 13.71 -15.50 3.14
C ARG A 29 12.24 -15.88 3.20
N ASP A 30 11.73 -16.57 2.18
CA ASP A 30 10.35 -17.08 2.10
C ASP A 30 9.31 -15.98 2.36
N VAL A 31 9.49 -14.80 1.78
CA VAL A 31 8.53 -13.69 1.92
C VAL A 31 7.37 -13.88 0.94
N ASP A 32 6.19 -14.14 1.49
CA ASP A 32 4.94 -14.34 0.71
C ASP A 32 4.19 -13.04 0.38
N SER A 33 4.56 -11.92 0.99
CA SER A 33 3.84 -10.64 0.82
C SER A 33 4.77 -9.44 0.89
N ILE A 34 4.64 -8.52 -0.08
CA ILE A 34 5.48 -7.33 -0.21
C ILE A 34 4.61 -6.09 -0.36
N TYR A 35 4.90 -5.08 0.47
CA TYR A 35 4.47 -3.71 0.22
C TYR A 35 5.50 -3.01 -0.68
N ILE A 36 5.07 -2.50 -1.83
CA ILE A 36 5.95 -1.84 -2.79
C ILE A 36 5.71 -0.34 -2.75
N TYR A 37 6.76 0.41 -2.35
CA TYR A 37 6.72 1.86 -2.29
C TYR A 37 6.73 2.46 -3.71
N PRO A 38 5.95 3.54 -3.98
CA PRO A 38 5.70 3.98 -5.35
C PRO A 38 6.94 4.42 -6.12
N SER A 39 7.99 4.95 -5.46
CA SER A 39 9.21 5.38 -6.16
C SER A 39 10.04 4.23 -6.74
N ILE A 40 9.76 2.98 -6.34
CA ILE A 40 10.47 1.78 -6.83
C ILE A 40 9.54 0.84 -7.62
N ALA A 41 8.25 1.18 -7.76
CA ALA A 41 7.23 0.34 -8.36
C ALA A 41 7.30 0.36 -9.91
N THR A 42 8.40 -0.15 -10.47
CA THR A 42 8.55 -0.30 -11.93
C THR A 42 7.72 -1.47 -12.44
N ASP A 43 7.28 -1.40 -13.70
CA ASP A 43 6.52 -2.48 -14.34
C ASP A 43 7.30 -3.81 -14.32
N ASP A 44 8.62 -3.77 -14.51
CA ASP A 44 9.49 -4.95 -14.44
C ASP A 44 9.50 -5.58 -13.04
N LEU A 45 9.62 -4.76 -11.99
CA LEU A 45 9.60 -5.25 -10.61
C LEU A 45 8.24 -5.86 -10.26
N LEU A 46 7.15 -5.14 -10.57
CA LEU A 46 5.79 -5.58 -10.30
C LEU A 46 5.45 -6.87 -11.05
N THR A 47 5.88 -6.98 -12.30
CA THR A 47 5.73 -8.20 -13.10
C THR A 47 6.53 -9.33 -12.50
N TYR A 48 7.81 -9.11 -12.17
CA TYR A 48 8.65 -10.14 -11.55
C TYR A 48 8.03 -10.66 -10.25
N VAL A 49 7.71 -9.77 -9.29
CA VAL A 49 7.10 -10.17 -8.00
C VAL A 49 5.78 -10.91 -8.22
N GLY A 50 4.93 -10.43 -9.12
CA GLY A 50 3.67 -11.08 -9.45
C GLY A 50 3.84 -12.46 -10.08
N THR A 51 4.86 -12.67 -10.92
CA THR A 51 5.16 -14.00 -11.49
C THR A 51 5.68 -14.99 -10.46
N GLN A 52 6.31 -14.53 -9.38
CA GLN A 52 6.72 -15.38 -8.26
C GLN A 52 5.55 -15.82 -7.37
N GLY A 53 4.32 -15.34 -7.63
CA GLY A 53 3.14 -15.69 -6.84
C GLY A 53 3.04 -14.96 -5.50
N VAL A 54 3.85 -13.91 -5.32
CA VAL A 54 3.91 -13.11 -4.08
C VAL A 54 2.75 -12.12 -4.06
N PHE A 55 2.17 -11.93 -2.87
CA PHE A 55 1.10 -10.95 -2.67
C PHE A 55 1.66 -9.52 -2.62
N ILE A 56 1.06 -8.62 -3.39
CA ILE A 56 1.51 -7.23 -3.53
C ILE A 56 0.49 -6.29 -2.91
N ILE A 57 0.95 -5.40 -2.04
CA ILE A 57 0.21 -4.22 -1.59
C ILE A 57 0.93 -3.00 -2.16
N GLY A 58 0.19 -2.11 -2.82
CA GLY A 58 0.76 -0.88 -3.38
C GLY A 58 0.02 0.38 -2.94
N THR A 59 0.47 1.51 -3.49
CA THR A 59 -0.10 2.84 -3.19
C THR A 59 -0.78 3.49 -4.39
N SER A 60 -0.61 2.90 -5.57
CA SER A 60 -1.31 3.25 -6.80
C SER A 60 -1.35 2.03 -7.69
N MET A 61 -2.51 1.72 -8.27
CA MET A 61 -2.64 0.64 -9.25
C MET A 61 -1.88 1.00 -10.54
N PRO A 62 -0.93 0.17 -11.01
CA PRO A 62 -0.32 0.33 -12.34
C PRO A 62 -1.36 0.13 -13.46
N ALA A 63 -1.01 0.57 -14.69
CA ALA A 63 -1.92 0.48 -15.84
C ALA A 63 -2.36 -0.96 -16.15
N THR A 64 -1.47 -1.93 -15.90
CA THR A 64 -1.78 -3.36 -15.98
C THR A 64 -1.69 -3.95 -14.58
N ARG A 65 -2.78 -4.56 -14.10
CA ARG A 65 -2.82 -5.21 -12.79
C ARG A 65 -1.79 -6.37 -12.76
N PRO A 66 -0.77 -6.31 -11.89
CA PRO A 66 0.19 -7.40 -11.76
C PRO A 66 -0.46 -8.58 -11.03
N GLY A 67 0.08 -9.78 -11.26
CA GLY A 67 -0.29 -10.96 -10.47
C GLY A 67 -0.07 -10.72 -8.98
N GLY A 68 -0.93 -11.27 -8.14
CA GLY A 68 -0.81 -11.17 -6.68
C GLY A 68 -1.19 -9.81 -6.09
N TRP A 69 -1.65 -8.82 -6.88
CA TRP A 69 -2.09 -7.54 -6.33
C TRP A 69 -3.31 -7.69 -5.41
N VAL A 70 -3.08 -7.52 -4.11
CA VAL A 70 -4.10 -7.68 -3.07
C VAL A 70 -5.01 -6.47 -3.01
N MET A 71 -4.41 -5.28 -2.89
CA MET A 71 -5.12 -4.01 -2.72
C MET A 71 -4.16 -2.83 -2.89
N THR A 72 -4.75 -1.66 -3.12
CA THR A 72 -4.08 -0.36 -3.07
C THR A 72 -4.44 0.33 -1.75
N VAL A 73 -3.45 0.86 -1.04
CA VAL A 73 -3.61 1.68 0.17
C VAL A 73 -3.07 3.07 -0.10
N SER A 74 -3.94 4.07 -0.12
CA SER A 74 -3.56 5.43 -0.52
C SER A 74 -4.48 6.49 0.10
N PRO A 75 -4.10 7.78 0.08
CA PRO A 75 -5.01 8.85 0.51
C PRO A 75 -6.30 8.87 -0.32
N ASP A 76 -7.45 8.87 0.35
CA ASP A 76 -8.77 8.98 -0.25
C ASP A 76 -9.12 10.46 -0.48
N THR A 77 -8.79 10.92 -1.69
CA THR A 77 -9.02 12.30 -2.11
C THR A 77 -10.50 12.61 -2.32
N VAL A 78 -11.31 11.62 -2.70
CA VAL A 78 -12.77 11.78 -2.83
C VAL A 78 -13.36 12.05 -1.46
N LYS A 79 -12.97 11.26 -0.45
CA LYS A 79 -13.43 11.48 0.92
C LYS A 79 -12.97 12.81 1.48
N ALA A 80 -11.76 13.24 1.16
CA ALA A 80 -11.26 14.57 1.53
C ALA A 80 -12.15 15.69 0.96
N ILE A 81 -12.56 15.57 -0.31
CA ILE A 81 -13.47 16.54 -0.95
C ILE A 81 -14.85 16.52 -0.30
N GLU A 82 -15.40 15.34 0.01
CA GLU A 82 -16.68 15.22 0.72
C GLU A 82 -16.67 15.93 2.09
N ILE A 83 -15.57 15.75 2.84
CA ILE A 83 -15.37 16.42 4.14
C ILE A 83 -15.28 17.94 3.97
N ALA A 84 -14.60 18.40 2.92
CA ALA A 84 -14.43 19.82 2.62
C ALA A 84 -15.71 20.50 2.09
N TRP A 85 -16.59 19.73 1.42
CA TRP A 85 -17.69 20.26 0.62
C TRP A 85 -18.59 21.26 1.35
N PRO A 86 -19.04 21.01 2.61
CA PRO A 86 -19.90 21.94 3.33
C PRO A 86 -19.27 23.32 3.55
N GLN A 87 -17.95 23.35 3.76
CA GLN A 87 -17.21 24.60 3.98
C GLN A 87 -16.98 25.34 2.65
N LEU A 88 -16.68 24.59 1.58
CA LEU A 88 -16.48 25.16 0.23
C LEU A 88 -17.73 25.90 -0.26
N ILE A 89 -18.92 25.29 -0.11
CA ILE A 89 -20.18 25.94 -0.51
C ILE A 89 -20.58 27.12 0.39
N ALA A 90 -20.03 27.19 1.61
CA ALA A 90 -20.17 28.33 2.51
C ALA A 90 -19.19 29.46 2.20
N GLY A 91 -18.41 29.36 1.12
CA GLY A 91 -17.42 30.36 0.71
C GLY A 91 -16.09 30.28 1.49
N GLN A 92 -15.89 29.24 2.30
CA GLN A 92 -14.66 29.05 3.10
C GLN A 92 -13.60 28.29 2.29
N GLY A 93 -13.10 28.91 1.22
CA GLY A 93 -12.00 28.37 0.41
C GLY A 93 -10.63 28.52 1.06
N GLY A 94 -9.60 27.92 0.43
CA GLY A 94 -8.20 28.06 0.86
C GLY A 94 -7.80 27.22 2.08
N GLN A 95 -8.64 26.27 2.50
CA GLN A 95 -8.35 25.38 3.62
C GLN A 95 -7.53 24.17 3.19
N ASN A 96 -6.58 23.80 4.05
CA ASN A 96 -5.87 22.53 3.93
C ASN A 96 -6.73 21.43 4.54
N VAL A 97 -7.11 20.45 3.72
CA VAL A 97 -7.88 19.28 4.17
C VAL A 97 -6.99 18.06 4.10
N GLN A 98 -6.75 17.44 5.24
CA GLN A 98 -6.01 16.18 5.30
C GLN A 98 -6.86 15.08 4.70
N SER A 99 -6.35 14.41 3.66
CA SER A 99 -7.03 13.25 3.08
C SER A 99 -6.88 12.06 4.03
N PRO A 100 -7.98 11.38 4.39
CA PRO A 100 -7.89 10.14 5.16
C PRO A 100 -7.24 9.04 4.31
N LEU A 101 -6.73 7.99 4.94
CA LEU A 101 -6.28 6.79 4.24
C LEU A 101 -7.49 5.97 3.75
N GLY A 102 -7.39 5.37 2.58
CA GLY A 102 -8.42 4.53 1.98
C GLY A 102 -7.86 3.24 1.36
N LEU A 103 -8.78 2.35 0.98
CA LEU A 103 -8.50 1.11 0.28
C LEU A 103 -9.12 1.16 -1.11
N ALA A 104 -8.39 0.70 -2.11
CA ALA A 104 -8.88 0.59 -3.49
C ALA A 104 -8.37 -0.70 -4.15
N ASP A 105 -8.93 -1.00 -5.32
CA ASP A 105 -8.46 -2.07 -6.21
C ASP A 105 -8.36 -3.47 -5.59
N VAL A 106 -9.15 -3.73 -4.56
CA VAL A 106 -9.15 -4.99 -3.80
C VAL A 106 -9.43 -6.19 -4.72
N ASP A 107 -8.60 -7.23 -4.62
CA ASP A 107 -8.85 -8.51 -5.25
C ASP A 107 -9.60 -9.45 -4.28
N PRO A 108 -10.90 -9.70 -4.47
CA PRO A 108 -11.68 -10.56 -3.58
C PRO A 108 -11.30 -12.05 -3.66
N GLY A 109 -10.58 -12.46 -4.71
CA GLY A 109 -10.03 -13.81 -4.84
C GLY A 109 -8.85 -14.06 -3.90
N ILE A 110 -8.18 -12.99 -3.44
CA ILE A 110 -7.04 -13.05 -2.51
C ILE A 110 -7.46 -12.56 -1.11
N LEU A 111 -8.07 -11.36 -1.06
CA LEU A 111 -8.57 -10.73 0.15
C LEU A 111 -10.09 -10.95 0.25
N THR A 112 -10.47 -12.15 0.68
CA THR A 112 -11.87 -12.54 0.91
C THR A 112 -12.61 -11.53 1.81
N ASP A 113 -13.94 -11.46 1.70
CA ASP A 113 -14.80 -10.55 2.47
C ASP A 113 -14.51 -10.53 3.98
N GLY A 114 -14.28 -11.69 4.60
CA GLY A 114 -13.95 -11.76 6.03
C GLY A 114 -12.61 -11.09 6.39
N LYS A 115 -11.58 -11.25 5.53
CA LYS A 115 -10.28 -10.57 5.69
C LYS A 115 -10.42 -9.08 5.40
N LEU A 116 -11.16 -8.72 4.35
CA LEU A 116 -11.43 -7.32 4.03
C LEU A 116 -12.15 -6.59 5.18
N ALA A 117 -13.13 -7.24 5.82
CA ALA A 117 -13.80 -6.69 7.00
C ALA A 117 -12.82 -6.41 8.15
N GLN A 118 -11.83 -7.28 8.36
CA GLN A 118 -10.79 -7.05 9.37
C GLN A 118 -9.86 -5.89 9.00
N VAL A 119 -9.47 -5.79 7.73
CA VAL A 119 -8.65 -4.65 7.25
C VAL A 119 -9.42 -3.34 7.41
N GLN A 120 -10.71 -3.33 7.04
CA GLN A 120 -11.56 -2.15 7.20
C GLN A 120 -11.73 -1.75 8.67
N PHE A 121 -11.92 -2.72 9.56
CA PHE A 121 -11.96 -2.45 11.00
C PHE A 121 -10.68 -1.77 11.48
N VAL A 122 -9.50 -2.29 11.12
CA VAL A 122 -8.21 -1.68 11.51
C VAL A 122 -8.08 -0.26 10.93
N LEU A 123 -8.49 -0.05 9.68
CA LEU A 123 -8.49 1.28 9.06
C LEU A 123 -9.41 2.26 9.81
N ASP A 124 -10.63 1.85 10.14
CA ASP A 124 -11.60 2.70 10.85
C ASP A 124 -11.10 3.05 12.26
N GLU A 125 -10.52 2.08 12.98
CA GLU A 125 -9.93 2.31 14.30
C GLU A 125 -8.69 3.22 14.24
N LEU A 126 -7.87 3.11 13.19
CA LEU A 126 -6.73 3.98 12.93
C LEU A 126 -7.19 5.41 12.63
N LEU A 127 -8.17 5.59 11.74
CA LEU A 127 -8.71 6.91 11.39
C LEU A 127 -9.41 7.59 12.57
N ALA A 128 -9.98 6.79 13.47
CA ALA A 128 -10.58 7.29 14.71
C ALA A 128 -9.56 7.56 15.83
N GLY A 129 -8.27 7.29 15.61
CA GLY A 129 -7.20 7.48 16.60
C GLY A 129 -7.23 6.49 17.77
N ARG A 130 -7.97 5.37 17.64
CA ARG A 130 -8.00 4.28 18.63
C ARG A 130 -6.84 3.31 18.45
N ILE A 131 -6.35 3.17 17.22
CA ILE A 131 -5.06 2.55 16.91
C ILE A 131 -4.05 3.66 16.62
N LEU A 132 -2.88 3.59 17.26
CA LEU A 132 -1.76 4.51 17.03
C LEU A 132 -0.63 3.77 16.28
N THR A 133 0.05 4.46 15.37
CA THR A 133 1.18 3.90 14.59
C THR A 133 2.54 4.11 15.25
N SER A 134 2.60 4.96 16.28
CA SER A 134 3.77 5.12 17.15
C SER A 134 3.68 4.18 18.35
N ASN A 135 4.82 3.62 18.76
CA ASN A 135 4.96 3.01 20.08
C ASN A 135 4.82 4.12 21.15
N PRO A 136 4.08 3.92 22.27
CA PRO A 136 3.97 4.91 23.33
C PRO A 136 5.31 5.26 23.97
#